data_AF-A0A4U9WEA8-F1
#
_entry.id   AF-A0A4U9WEA8-F1
#
_cell.length_a   1.000
_cell.length_b   1.000
_cell.length_c   1.000
_cell.angle_alpha   90.00
_cell.angle_beta   90.00
_cell.angle_gamma   90.00
#
_symmetry.space_group_name_H-M   'P 1'
#
loop_
_entity.id
_entity.type
_entity.pdbx_description
1 polymer ?
#
loop_
_entity_poly.entity_id
_entity_poly.type
_entity_poly.pdbx_seq_one_letter_code
_entity_poly.pdbx_strand_id
1 'polypeptide(L)' 'MTRARMIELKDALEDAGWKVSTENSKGDFFYVEDEAVEWTLLNENKEKKRLLRFCLFDYLGRRTTNLSDILYVEEEKLGS' A
#
# COMPACT_ATOMS: atom_id res chain seq x y z
N MET A 1 -3.71 0.42 11.59
CA MET A 1 -3.73 1.71 10.83
C MET A 1 -5.19 2.16 10.60
N THR A 2 -5.51 3.38 10.19
CA THR A 2 -6.89 3.75 9.78
C THR A 2 -6.91 4.20 8.33
N ARG A 3 -8.09 4.22 7.68
CA ARG A 3 -8.24 4.78 6.33
C ARG A 3 -7.67 6.20 6.24
N ALA A 4 -7.97 7.05 7.22
CA ALA A 4 -7.42 8.40 7.30
C ALA A 4 -5.90 8.43 7.32
N ARG A 5 -5.27 7.55 8.12
CA ARG A 5 -3.80 7.48 8.19
C ARG A 5 -3.16 6.96 6.90
N MET A 6 -3.84 6.08 6.16
CA MET A 6 -3.39 5.67 4.83
C MET A 6 -3.52 6.81 3.82
N ILE A 7 -4.59 7.60 3.86
CA ILE A 7 -4.72 8.82 3.03
C ILE A 7 -3.56 9.79 3.32
N GLU A 8 -3.28 10.08 4.59
CA GLU A 8 -2.15 10.93 4.97
C GLU A 8 -0.80 10.40 4.45
N LEU A 9 -0.59 9.08 4.48
CA LEU A 9 0.61 8.46 3.92
C LEU A 9 0.67 8.61 2.40
N LYS A 10 -0.45 8.41 1.72
CA LYS A 10 -0.55 8.60 0.27
C LYS A 10 -0.23 10.04 -0.11
N ASP A 11 -0.83 11.01 0.57
CA ASP A 11 -0.60 12.43 0.32
C ASP A 11 0.88 12.80 0.56
N ALA A 12 1.49 12.29 1.64
CA ALA A 12 2.91 12.51 1.92
C ALA A 12 3.83 11.88 0.86
N LEU A 13 3.47 10.73 0.28
CA LEU A 13 4.20 10.11 -0.82
C LEU A 13 4.09 10.95 -2.10
N GLU A 14 2.90 11.46 -2.41
CA GLU A 14 2.65 12.34 -3.56
C GLU A 14 3.40 13.66 -3.44
N ASP A 15 3.41 14.28 -2.26
CA ASP A 15 4.20 15.48 -1.96
C ASP A 15 5.72 15.23 -2.11
N ALA A 16 6.18 14.01 -1.80
CA ALA A 16 7.57 13.60 -2.02
C ALA A 16 7.88 13.26 -3.50
N GLY A 17 6.92 13.42 -4.41
CA GLY A 17 7.06 13.20 -5.84
C GLY A 17 6.86 11.75 -6.29
N TRP A 18 6.15 10.94 -5.50
CA TRP A 18 5.74 9.59 -5.90
C TRP A 18 4.29 9.60 -6.35
N LYS A 19 4.02 9.07 -7.54
CA LYS A 19 2.67 8.76 -7.98
C LYS A 19 2.23 7.42 -7.39
N VAL A 20 1.18 7.43 -6.59
CA VAL A 20 0.61 6.22 -5.98
C VAL A 20 -0.50 5.68 -6.87
N SER A 21 -0.44 4.41 -7.21
CA SER A 21 -1.45 3.69 -7.99
C SER A 21 -1.74 2.33 -7.36
N THR A 22 -2.85 1.71 -7.73
CA THR A 22 -3.18 0.35 -7.32
C THR A 22 -3.59 -0.46 -8.53
N GLU A 23 -3.20 -1.74 -8.54
CA GLU A 23 -3.45 -2.68 -9.65
C GLU A 23 -4.42 -3.80 -9.23
N ASN A 24 -5.09 -3.64 -8.07
CA ASN A 24 -6.03 -4.64 -7.55
C ASN A 24 -7.34 -4.72 -8.36
N SER A 25 -8.09 -5.80 -8.12
CA SER A 25 -9.33 -6.12 -8.84
C SER A 25 -10.47 -5.09 -8.70
N LYS A 26 -10.37 -4.16 -7.74
CA LYS A 26 -11.41 -3.15 -7.45
C LYS A 26 -11.00 -1.72 -7.80
N GLY A 27 -9.74 -1.47 -8.12
CA GLY A 27 -9.21 -0.13 -8.32
C GLY A 27 -9.33 0.77 -7.07
N ASP A 28 -9.45 0.19 -5.87
CA ASP A 28 -9.59 0.92 -4.60
C ASP A 28 -8.30 0.80 -3.79
N PHE A 29 -7.70 1.93 -3.43
CA PHE A 29 -6.46 2.02 -2.64
C PHE A 29 -6.55 1.36 -1.26
N PHE A 30 -7.74 1.05 -0.76
CA PHE A 30 -7.94 0.44 0.55
C PHE A 30 -8.47 -1.00 0.46
N TYR A 31 -8.59 -1.54 -0.76
CA TYR A 31 -9.08 -2.89 -0.96
C TYR A 31 -8.02 -3.90 -0.53
N VAL A 32 -8.42 -4.80 0.36
CA VAL A 32 -7.60 -5.89 0.85
C VAL A 32 -7.83 -7.10 -0.06
N GLU A 33 -6.79 -7.54 -0.74
CA GLU A 33 -6.74 -8.72 -1.60
C GLU A 33 -5.61 -9.63 -1.10
N ASP A 34 -5.89 -10.93 -0.94
CA ASP A 34 -4.92 -11.90 -0.42
C ASP A 34 -4.16 -11.44 0.83
N GLU A 35 -4.89 -10.94 1.83
CA GLU A 35 -4.34 -10.47 3.13
C GLU A 35 -3.46 -9.21 3.03
N ALA A 36 -3.46 -8.52 1.89
CA ALA A 36 -2.67 -7.33 1.67
C ALA A 36 -3.43 -6.18 0.99
N VAL A 37 -2.98 -4.96 1.24
CA VAL A 37 -3.24 -3.83 0.34
C VAL A 37 -1.96 -3.57 -0.46
N GLU A 38 -2.07 -3.40 -1.77
CA GLU A 38 -0.91 -3.20 -2.64
C GLU A 38 -0.96 -1.84 -3.34
N TRP A 39 0.11 -1.07 -3.16
CA TRP A 39 0.34 0.20 -3.83
C TRP A 39 1.58 0.16 -4.69
N THR A 40 1.40 0.49 -5.96
CA THR A 40 2.50 0.71 -6.90
C THR A 40 2.89 2.18 -6.86
N LEU A 41 4.14 2.45 -6.48
CA LEU A 41 4.74 3.77 -6.45
C LEU A 41 5.60 3.99 -7.68
N LEU A 42 5.39 5.11 -8.36
CA LEU A 42 6.21 5.54 -9.50
C LEU A 42 6.79 6.93 -9.23
N ASN A 43 8.11 7.06 -9.29
CA ASN A 43 8.79 8.36 -9.29
C ASN A 43 9.32 8.62 -10.70
N GLU A 44 8.56 9.35 -11.51
CA GLU A 44 8.90 9.66 -12.90
C GLU A 44 10.22 10.44 -12.98
N ASN A 45 10.50 11.32 -12.02
CA ASN A 45 11.73 12.12 -11.98
C ASN A 45 13.00 11.28 -11.76
N LYS A 46 12.87 10.10 -11.15
CA LYS A 46 14.00 9.23 -10.81
C LYS A 46 13.96 7.89 -11.56
N GLU A 47 12.97 7.69 -12.43
CA GLU A 47 12.66 6.42 -13.10
C GLU A 47 12.59 5.23 -12.12
N LYS A 48 12.11 5.46 -10.89
CA LYS A 48 12.02 4.42 -9.86
C LYS A 48 10.59 3.92 -9.76
N LYS A 49 10.42 2.60 -9.79
CA LYS A 49 9.15 1.94 -9.47
C LYS A 49 9.33 1.07 -8.22
N ARG A 50 8.35 1.12 -7.31
CA ARG A 50 8.32 0.32 -6.08
C ARG A 50 6.94 -0.24 -5.84
N LEU A 51 6.87 -1.37 -5.15
CA LEU A 51 5.64 -1.95 -4.62
C LEU A 51 5.67 -1.79 -3.10
N LEU A 52 4.62 -1.21 -2.53
CA LEU A 52 4.35 -1.26 -1.10
C LEU A 52 3.22 -2.26 -0.86
N ARG A 53 3.52 -3.27 -0.03
CA ARG A 53 2.54 -4.27 0.39
C ARG A 53 2.27 -4.11 1.88
N PHE A 54 1.04 -3.72 2.22
CA PHE A 54 0.57 -3.60 3.59
C PHE A 54 -0.07 -4.93 4.00
N CYS A 55 0.60 -5.74 4.80
CA CYS A 55 0.12 -7.06 5.20
C CYS A 55 -0.78 -6.97 6.46
N LEU A 56 -1.93 -7.64 6.43
CA LEU A 56 -2.96 -7.56 7.46
C LEU A 56 -3.24 -8.93 8.10
N PHE A 57 -3.18 -8.99 9.42
CA PHE A 57 -3.54 -10.17 10.19
C PHE A 57 -4.30 -9.77 11.44
N ASP A 58 -5.43 -10.43 11.73
CA ASP A 58 -6.14 -10.19 12.98
C ASP A 58 -5.29 -10.59 14.21
N TYR A 59 -5.79 -10.31 15.40
CA TYR A 59 -5.10 -10.62 16.66
C TYR A 59 -4.82 -12.13 16.89
N LEU A 60 -5.42 -13.01 16.08
CA LEU A 60 -5.21 -14.47 16.08
C LEU A 60 -4.38 -14.95 14.88
N GLY A 61 -3.86 -14.05 14.05
CA GLY A 61 -3.12 -14.38 12.83
C GLY A 61 -4.00 -14.82 11.66
N ARG A 62 -5.30 -14.53 11.68
CA ARG A 62 -6.25 -14.91 10.62
C ARG A 62 -6.41 -13.81 9.59
N ARG A 63 -6.93 -14.21 8.43
CA ARG A 63 -7.34 -13.31 7.35
C ARG A 63 -8.30 -12.25 7.86
N THR A 64 -8.03 -11.00 7.49
CA THR A 64 -8.85 -9.85 7.85
C THR A 64 -8.90 -8.88 6.67
N THR A 65 -9.95 -8.08 6.63
CA THR A 65 -10.11 -6.95 5.70
C THR A 65 -10.06 -5.61 6.43
N ASN A 66 -9.83 -5.64 7.75
CA ASN A 66 -9.81 -4.45 8.56
C ASN A 66 -8.42 -3.81 8.55
N LEU A 67 -8.32 -2.59 8.02
CA LEU A 67 -7.05 -1.85 7.92
C LEU A 67 -6.39 -1.54 9.28
N SER A 68 -7.15 -1.64 10.39
CA SER A 68 -6.55 -1.57 11.72
C SER A 68 -5.51 -2.63 11.95
N ASP A 69 -5.65 -3.77 11.27
CA ASP A 69 -4.90 -5.00 11.47
C ASP A 69 -3.66 -5.08 10.56
N ILE A 70 -3.31 -3.99 9.86
CA ILE A 70 -2.00 -3.87 9.19
C ILE A 70 -0.90 -4.05 10.24
N LEU A 71 -0.12 -5.12 10.07
CA LEU A 71 0.92 -5.53 11.00
C LEU A 71 2.28 -4.98 10.59
N TYR A 72 2.60 -5.07 9.30
CA TYR A 72 3.85 -4.57 8.73
C TYR A 72 3.66 -4.15 7.27
N VAL A 73 4.66 -3.45 6.75
CA VAL A 73 4.71 -3.01 5.35
C VAL A 73 6.00 -3.51 4.73
N GLU A 74 5.86 -4.21 3.61
CA GLU A 74 6.99 -4.61 2.77
C GLU A 74 7.17 -3.62 1.64
N GLU A 75 8.42 -3.37 1.29
CA GLU A 75 8.81 -2.59 0.13
C GLU A 75 9.61 -3.47 -0.83
N GLU A 76 9.15 -3.55 -2.08
CA GLU A 76 9.86 -4.21 -3.17
C GLU A 76 10.25 -3.19 -4.25
N LYS A 77 11.46 -3.30 -4.77
CA LYS A 77 11.90 -2.49 -5.92
C LYS A 77 11.47 -3.19 -7.20
N LEU A 78 10.68 -2.51 -8.01
CA LEU A 78 10.24 -3.00 -9.30
C LEU A 78 11.14 -2.42 -10.39
N GLY A 79 12.13 -3.19 -10.85
CA GLY A 79 13.08 -2.78 -11.88
C GLY A 79 14.39 -2.17 -11.33
N SER A 80 15.47 -2.39 -12.08
CA SER A 80 16.84 -1.93 -11.82
C SER A 80 17.25 -0.86 -12.81
#